data_AF-A0A1R1I841-F1
#
_entry.id   AF-A0A1R1I841-F1
#
_cell.length_a   1.000
_cell.length_b   1.000
_cell.length_c   1.000
_cell.angle_alpha   90.00
_cell.angle_beta   90.00
_cell.angle_gamma   90.00
#
_symmetry.space_group_name_H-M   'P 1'
#
loop_
_entity.id
_entity.type
_entity.pdbx_description
1 polymer ?
#
loop_
_entity_poly.entity_id
_entity_poly.type
_entity_poly.pdbx_seq_one_letter_code
_entity_poly.pdbx_strand_id
1 'polypeptide(L)'
;MKRIDIDEAIRLHNKWRRQFLNAFAGGSYADMPLSEHRSCTLGATFAACRCTAGTPEIPASLHALHDRFHDLANEVVELSQNGLGDSADLLLPELNEVEHQLVAALDELREQLPA
;
A
#
# COMPACT_ATOMS: atom_id res chain seq x y z
N MET A 1 8.98 10.70 -19.54
CA MET A 1 9.49 9.94 -18.38
C MET A 1 8.38 9.94 -17.34
N LYS A 2 7.79 8.79 -16.98
CA LYS A 2 6.81 8.79 -15.89
C LYS A 2 7.61 8.88 -14.59
N ARG A 3 7.68 10.10 -14.03
CA ARG A 3 8.23 10.33 -12.71
C ARG A 3 7.32 9.62 -11.70
N ILE A 4 7.90 8.98 -10.69
CA ILE A 4 7.12 8.43 -9.58
C ILE A 4 6.50 9.60 -8.84
N ASP A 5 5.18 9.64 -8.77
CA ASP A 5 4.43 10.58 -7.94
C ASP A 5 4.39 10.04 -6.51
N ILE A 6 5.44 10.38 -5.74
CA ILE A 6 5.61 9.89 -4.37
C ILE A 6 4.54 10.44 -3.44
N ASP A 7 4.17 11.72 -3.61
CA ASP A 7 3.18 12.36 -2.73
C ASP A 7 1.80 11.72 -2.92
N GLU A 8 1.40 11.44 -4.15
CA GLU A 8 0.16 10.71 -4.43
C GLU A 8 0.21 9.28 -3.90
N ALA A 9 1.34 8.58 -4.04
CA ALA A 9 1.52 7.25 -3.49
C ALA A 9 1.34 7.23 -1.97
N ILE A 10 2.02 8.12 -1.24
CA ILE A 10 1.90 8.23 0.22
C ILE A 10 0.46 8.57 0.60
N ARG A 11 -0.18 9.51 -0.09
CA ARG A 11 -1.57 9.92 0.18
C ARG A 11 -2.56 8.75 0.03
N LEU A 12 -2.42 7.96 -1.03
CA LEU A 12 -3.30 6.83 -1.33
C LEU A 12 -3.12 5.68 -0.33
N HIS A 13 -1.88 5.28 -0.01
CA HIS A 13 -1.63 4.20 0.95
C HIS A 13 -2.13 4.58 2.36
N ASN A 14 -1.92 5.82 2.78
CA ASN A 14 -2.48 6.34 4.03
C ASN A 14 -4.00 6.33 4.04
N LYS A 15 -4.64 6.67 2.90
CA LYS A 15 -6.10 6.60 2.77
C LYS A 15 -6.58 5.16 2.96
N TRP A 16 -5.97 4.21 2.26
CA TRP A 16 -6.37 2.80 2.31
C TRP A 16 -6.16 2.21 3.70
N ARG A 17 -5.02 2.47 4.36
CA ARG A 17 -4.80 2.05 5.76
C ARG A 17 -5.92 2.54 6.67
N ARG A 18 -6.26 3.83 6.62
CA ARG A 18 -7.35 4.37 7.45
C ARG A 18 -8.70 3.74 7.13
N GLN A 19 -8.99 3.44 5.86
CA GLN A 19 -10.21 2.73 5.49
C GLN A 19 -10.26 1.34 6.13
N PHE A 20 -9.18 0.58 6.07
CA PHE A 20 -9.09 -0.71 6.77
C PHE A 20 -9.31 -0.54 8.27
N LEU A 21 -8.53 0.29 8.97
CA LEU A 21 -8.65 0.44 10.42
C LEU A 21 -10.04 0.92 10.87
N ASN A 22 -10.67 1.82 10.10
CA ASN A 22 -11.99 2.35 10.45
C ASN A 22 -13.13 1.35 10.19
N ALA A 23 -13.03 0.51 9.14
CA ALA A 23 -14.04 -0.50 8.86
C ALA A 23 -14.18 -1.50 10.02
N PHE A 24 -13.05 -1.84 10.65
CA PHE A 24 -13.00 -2.83 11.72
C PHE A 24 -13.24 -2.25 13.12
N ALA A 25 -12.84 -0.99 13.39
CA ALA A 25 -13.16 -0.32 14.64
C ALA A 25 -14.68 -0.14 14.89
N GLY A 26 -15.49 -0.14 13.83
CA GLY A 26 -16.96 0.01 13.91
C GLY A 26 -17.77 -1.28 13.68
N GLY A 27 -17.12 -2.42 13.41
CA GLY A 27 -17.82 -3.68 13.08
C GLY A 27 -18.67 -3.64 11.80
N SER A 28 -18.53 -2.60 10.97
CA SER A 28 -19.30 -2.39 9.73
C SER A 28 -18.42 -2.75 8.53
N TYR A 29 -18.17 -4.05 8.38
CA TYR A 29 -17.32 -4.60 7.34
C TYR A 29 -18.00 -4.65 5.96
N ALA A 30 -19.34 -4.70 5.92
CA ALA A 30 -20.12 -4.92 4.70
C ALA A 30 -20.32 -3.65 3.85
N ASP A 31 -20.20 -2.46 4.44
CA ASP A 31 -20.63 -1.21 3.81
C ASP A 31 -19.47 -0.35 3.26
N MET A 32 -18.21 -0.75 3.49
CA MET A 32 -17.04 0.03 3.07
C MET A 32 -16.34 -0.58 1.84
N PRO A 33 -16.17 0.15 0.73
CA PRO A 33 -15.46 -0.35 -0.44
C PRO A 33 -13.95 -0.39 -0.18
N LEU A 34 -13.48 -1.51 0.37
CA LEU A 34 -12.05 -1.72 0.69
C LEU A 34 -11.20 -2.13 -0.52
N SER A 35 -11.76 -2.23 -1.73
CA SER A 35 -11.05 -2.75 -2.92
C SER A 35 -10.28 -1.69 -3.72
N GLU A 36 -10.36 -0.41 -3.36
CA GLU A 36 -9.71 0.69 -4.12
C GLU A 36 -8.19 0.51 -4.24
N HIS A 37 -7.53 -0.12 -3.25
CA HIS A 37 -6.09 -0.37 -3.32
C HIS A 37 -5.68 -1.23 -4.52
N ARG A 38 -6.61 -2.02 -5.10
CA ARG A 38 -6.36 -2.87 -6.27
C ARG A 38 -6.14 -2.06 -7.56
N SER A 39 -6.51 -0.78 -7.58
CA SER A 39 -6.19 0.12 -8.69
C SER A 39 -4.84 0.83 -8.52
N CYS A 40 -4.03 0.43 -7.53
CA CYS A 40 -2.70 1.00 -7.33
C CYS A 40 -1.83 0.85 -8.60
N THR A 41 -1.22 1.95 -9.05
CA THR A 41 -0.31 1.96 -10.20
C THR A 41 1.17 2.07 -9.80
N LEU A 42 1.48 2.09 -8.50
CA LEU A 42 2.84 2.31 -8.00
C LEU A 42 3.77 1.17 -8.43
N GLY A 43 3.38 -0.10 -8.23
CA GLY A 43 4.17 -1.25 -8.66
C GLY A 43 4.49 -1.25 -10.16
N ALA A 44 3.54 -0.87 -11.02
CA ALA A 44 3.77 -0.71 -12.46
C ALA A 44 4.75 0.44 -12.75
N THR A 45 4.69 1.51 -11.96
CA THR A 45 5.60 2.66 -12.09
C THR A 45 7.03 2.27 -11.69
N PHE A 46 7.20 1.53 -10.58
CA PHE A 46 8.51 0.98 -10.20
C PHE A 46 9.11 0.09 -11.28
N ALA A 47 8.29 -0.80 -11.88
CA ALA A 47 8.74 -1.66 -12.97
C ALA A 47 9.19 -0.85 -14.20
N ALA A 48 8.48 0.23 -14.54
CA ALA A 48 8.86 1.11 -15.64
C ALA A 48 10.18 1.85 -15.38
N CYS A 49 10.45 2.27 -14.14
CA CYS A 49 11.72 2.92 -13.76
C CYS A 49 12.93 1.99 -13.95
N ARG A 50 12.79 0.67 -13.76
CA ARG A 50 13.89 -0.27 -14.04
C ARG A 50 14.28 -0.33 -15.51
N CYS A 51 13.39 0.06 -16.42
CA CYS A 51 13.60 -0.01 -17.87
C CYS A 51 14.09 1.31 -18.47
N THR A 52 14.24 2.38 -17.68
CA THR A 52 14.68 3.70 -18.16
C THR A 52 16.11 4.01 -17.74
N ALA A 53 16.96 4.35 -18.71
CA ALA A 53 18.32 4.80 -18.41
C ALA A 53 18.29 6.15 -17.67
N GLY A 54 19.04 6.27 -16.58
CA GLY A 54 19.16 7.51 -15.80
C GLY A 54 18.09 7.73 -14.71
N THR A 55 17.17 6.78 -14.49
CA THR A 55 16.31 6.78 -13.31
C THR A 55 17.00 6.06 -12.14
N PRO A 56 16.85 6.59 -10.91
CA PRO A 56 17.41 5.93 -9.72
C PRO A 56 16.79 4.54 -9.54
N GLU A 57 17.63 3.63 -9.08
CA GLU A 57 17.25 2.26 -8.80
C GLU A 57 16.27 2.24 -7.61
N ILE A 58 15.13 1.58 -7.80
CA ILE A 58 14.13 1.40 -6.74
C ILE A 58 14.61 0.25 -5.84
N PRO A 59 14.81 0.49 -4.53
CA PRO A 59 15.29 -0.55 -3.63
C PRO A 59 14.38 -1.79 -3.62
N ALA A 60 14.97 -2.98 -3.60
CA ALA A 60 14.21 -4.23 -3.52
C ALA A 60 13.35 -4.32 -2.25
N SER A 61 13.79 -3.70 -1.15
CA SER A 61 13.02 -3.59 0.10
C SER A 61 11.72 -2.79 -0.09
N LEU A 62 11.74 -1.72 -0.89
CA LEU A 62 10.56 -0.91 -1.17
C LEU A 62 9.53 -1.70 -1.99
N HIS A 63 10.00 -2.53 -2.94
CA HIS A 63 9.14 -3.48 -3.65
C HIS A 63 8.49 -4.48 -2.67
N ALA A 64 9.28 -5.09 -1.79
CA ALA A 64 8.77 -6.06 -0.83
C ALA A 64 7.73 -5.48 0.12
N LEU A 65 7.92 -4.23 0.59
CA LEU A 65 6.96 -3.52 1.44
C LEU A 65 5.64 -3.25 0.71
N HIS A 66 5.72 -2.76 -0.53
CA HIS A 66 4.53 -2.52 -1.37
C HIS A 66 3.74 -3.81 -1.62
N ASP A 67 4.43 -4.89 -1.99
CA ASP A 67 3.78 -6.16 -2.28
C ASP A 67 3.16 -6.75 -1.00
N ARG A 68 3.89 -6.71 0.13
CA ARG A 68 3.36 -7.17 1.43
C ARG A 68 2.13 -6.39 1.88
N PHE A 69 2.11 -5.07 1.68
CA PHE A 69 0.93 -4.25 1.99
C PHE A 69 -0.29 -4.73 1.20
N HIS A 70 -0.13 -4.96 -0.11
CA HIS A 70 -1.22 -5.38 -0.96
C HIS A 70 -1.67 -6.82 -0.72
N ASP A 71 -0.75 -7.73 -0.38
CA ASP A 71 -1.09 -9.10 0.02
C ASP A 71 -1.97 -9.09 1.28
N LEU A 72 -1.55 -8.35 2.32
CA LEU A 72 -2.35 -8.19 3.55
C LEU A 72 -3.70 -7.53 3.28
N ALA A 73 -3.74 -6.48 2.47
CA ALA A 73 -4.97 -5.79 2.12
C ALA A 73 -5.95 -6.72 1.37
N ASN A 74 -5.45 -7.54 0.44
CA ASN A 74 -6.26 -8.53 -0.26
C ASN A 74 -6.79 -9.61 0.70
N GLU A 75 -5.94 -10.13 1.59
CA GLU A 75 -6.31 -11.16 2.56
C GLU A 75 -7.38 -10.65 3.53
N VAL A 76 -7.25 -9.41 4.01
CA VAL A 76 -8.28 -8.74 4.84
C VAL A 76 -9.62 -8.65 4.12
N VAL A 77 -9.62 -8.25 2.83
CA VAL A 77 -10.83 -8.19 2.01
C VAL A 77 -11.45 -9.57 1.83
N GLU A 78 -10.63 -10.59 1.52
CA GLU A 78 -11.10 -11.96 1.29
C GLU A 78 -11.70 -12.56 2.56
N LEU A 79 -11.02 -12.45 3.70
CA LEU A 79 -11.53 -12.92 4.99
C LEU A 79 -12.84 -12.22 5.35
N SER A 80 -12.90 -10.89 5.20
CA SER A 80 -14.11 -10.10 5.46
C SER A 80 -15.29 -10.54 4.60
N GLN A 81 -15.09 -10.72 3.28
CA GLN A 81 -16.13 -11.15 2.35
C GLN A 81 -16.63 -12.57 2.61
N ASN A 82 -15.82 -13.42 3.24
CA ASN A 82 -16.19 -14.77 3.63
C ASN A 82 -16.77 -14.86 5.06
N GLY A 83 -17.07 -13.72 5.70
CA GLY A 83 -17.63 -13.67 7.05
C GLY A 83 -16.63 -13.96 8.16
N LEU A 84 -15.33 -13.94 7.85
CA LEU A 84 -14.22 -14.16 8.79
C LEU A 84 -13.62 -12.83 9.28
N GLY A 85 -14.49 -11.90 9.69
CA GLY A 85 -14.10 -10.56 10.16
C GLY A 85 -13.08 -10.60 11.31
N ASP A 86 -13.29 -11.46 12.30
CA ASP A 86 -12.38 -11.63 13.45
C ASP A 86 -10.97 -12.09 13.01
N SER A 87 -10.86 -12.89 11.94
CA SER A 87 -9.56 -13.28 11.39
C SER A 87 -8.91 -12.15 10.61
N ALA A 88 -9.70 -11.36 9.87
CA ALA A 88 -9.21 -10.19 9.17
C ALA A 88 -8.68 -9.12 10.15
N ASP A 89 -9.31 -8.98 11.32
CA ASP A 89 -8.88 -8.08 12.40
C ASP A 89 -7.45 -8.36 12.88
N LEU A 90 -7.05 -9.64 12.93
CA LEU A 90 -5.72 -10.05 13.37
C LEU A 90 -4.61 -9.57 12.43
N LEU A 91 -4.93 -9.25 11.17
CA LEU A 91 -3.97 -8.79 10.16
C LEU A 91 -3.77 -7.27 10.19
N LEU A 92 -4.68 -6.51 10.82
CA LEU A 92 -4.64 -5.04 10.81
C LEU A 92 -3.40 -4.44 11.48
N PRO A 93 -2.87 -4.98 12.60
CA PRO A 93 -1.64 -4.46 13.19
C PRO A 93 -0.46 -4.55 12.22
N GLU A 94 -0.33 -5.67 11.50
CA GLU A 94 0.73 -5.85 10.52
C GLU A 94 0.53 -4.95 9.30
N LEU A 95 -0.69 -4.86 8.77
CA LEU A 95 -1.01 -3.95 7.66
C LEU A 95 -0.67 -2.50 8.00
N ASN A 96 -0.99 -2.07 9.23
CA ASN A 96 -0.68 -0.72 9.72
C ASN A 96 0.83 -0.48 9.81
N GLU A 97 1.59 -1.45 10.32
CA GLU A 97 3.05 -1.35 10.42
C GLU A 97 3.73 -1.33 9.05
N VAL A 98 3.33 -2.23 8.14
CA VAL A 98 3.88 -2.30 6.77
C VAL A 98 3.59 -1.02 6.01
N GLU A 99 2.41 -0.40 6.20
CA GLU A 99 2.12 0.89 5.57
C GLU A 99 3.01 2.02 6.09
N HIS A 100 3.26 2.10 7.40
CA HIS A 100 4.17 3.09 7.95
C HIS A 100 5.60 2.90 7.40
N GLN A 101 6.07 1.65 7.30
CA GLN A 101 7.37 1.33 6.71
C GLN A 101 7.42 1.70 5.23
N LEU A 102 6.35 1.42 4.47
CA LEU A 102 6.25 1.78 3.06
C LEU A 102 6.30 3.31 2.87
N VAL A 103 5.56 4.08 3.68
CA VAL A 103 5.58 5.54 3.63
C VAL A 103 6.96 6.09 3.96
N ALA A 104 7.62 5.59 5.00
CA ALA A 104 8.97 6.01 5.35
C ALA A 104 9.96 5.73 4.22
N ALA A 105 9.91 4.55 3.60
CA ALA A 105 10.77 4.20 2.48
C ALA A 105 10.48 5.04 1.21
N LEU A 106 9.22 5.44 1.00
CA LEU A 106 8.84 6.37 -0.07
C LEU A 106 9.35 7.79 0.19
N ASP A 107 9.29 8.26 1.44
CA ASP A 107 9.86 9.55 1.85
C ASP A 107 11.40 9.55 1.69
N GLU A 108 12.09 8.47 2.06
CA GLU A 108 13.53 8.32 1.83
C GLU A 108 13.88 8.31 0.34
N LEU A 109 13.07 7.65 -0.49
CA LEU A 109 13.25 7.68 -1.95
C LEU A 109 13.11 9.10 -2.48
N ARG A 110 12.17 9.90 -1.97
CA ARG A 110 11.96 11.30 -2.38
C ARG A 110 13.22 12.15 -2.16
N GLU A 111 13.92 11.95 -1.06
CA GLU A 111 15.17 12.66 -0.76
C GLU A 111 16.32 12.33 -1.74
N GLN A 112 16.25 11.15 -2.36
CA GLN A 112 17.24 10.67 -3.32
C GLN A 112 16.91 11.06 -4.78
N LEU A 113 15.67 11.48 -5.06
CA LEU A 113 15.28 11.92 -6.39
C LEU A 113 15.73 13.38 -6.64
N PRO A 114 16.42 13.67 -7.75
CA PRO A 114 16.68 15.07 -8.13
C PRO A 114 15.37 15.82 -8.40
N ALA A 115 15.34 17.10 -8.03
CA ALA A 115 14.19 18.00 -8.21
C ALA A 115 13.75 18.10 -9.67
#